data_AF-M2QLY6-F1
#
_entry.id   AF-M2QLY6-F1
#
_cell.length_a   1.000
_cell.length_b   1.000
_cell.length_c   1.000
_cell.angle_alpha   90.00
_cell.angle_beta   90.00
_cell.angle_gamma   90.00
#
_symmetry.space_group_name_H-M   'P 1'
#
loop_
_entity.id
_entity.type
_entity.pdbx_description
1 polymer ?
#
loop_
_entity_poly.entity_id
_entity_poly.type
_entity_poly.pdbx_seq_one_letter_code
_entity_poly.pdbx_strand_id
1 'polypeptide(L)'
;MVVGTRHTYDDAAFFAAMANFQAAARGFEKYRLWTDHEIGPSTQFDSTGAEVWYGAAPEYYVRIVDIPDKLSGDILRYKCDIPQYDCNLEIIGDDVYEIEYKPKPAEEPSREIEEDAKELFHTLPLIVYDKTQHFAKPAHTRREIEVLLKCRGSPHIIELLGRTEDGRLVYPRYPEGNFLLTVYRNFSIANIKRWMLGIVDAIETIHAAGYTYRGFCTTDLLGDDPVVLTNLGCRYAKQMAPVRWMAPELLAKDNTEDADYTVATDIYGLGFILKLICHTNNPRSPYVDWPMIPPFDGIYDACTQANPADRPSLAEVKAMLEDI
;
A
#
# COMPACT_ATOMS: atom_id res chain seq x y z
N MET A 1 2.30 9.67 -40.88
CA MET A 1 1.59 10.16 -39.69
C MET A 1 0.19 9.55 -39.70
N VAL A 2 0.02 8.42 -39.02
CA VAL A 2 -1.32 7.88 -38.75
C VAL A 2 -1.74 8.50 -37.44
N VAL A 3 -2.76 9.35 -37.48
CA VAL A 3 -3.43 9.83 -36.26
C VAL A 3 -4.17 8.63 -35.72
N GLY A 4 -3.58 7.96 -34.73
CA GLY A 4 -4.23 6.86 -34.03
C GLY A 4 -5.52 7.37 -33.41
N THR A 5 -6.62 6.69 -33.69
CA THR A 5 -7.90 6.91 -33.01
C THR A 5 -7.66 6.70 -31.52
N ARG A 6 -7.72 7.77 -30.71
CA ARG A 6 -7.77 7.65 -29.24
C ARG A 6 -8.94 6.73 -28.90
N HIS A 7 -8.66 5.58 -28.30
CA HIS A 7 -9.71 4.70 -27.81
C HIS A 7 -10.47 5.45 -26.71
N THR A 8 -11.76 5.73 -26.92
CA THR A 8 -12.62 6.27 -25.88
C THR A 8 -13.10 5.10 -25.03
N TYR A 9 -12.53 4.93 -23.84
CA TYR A 9 -13.01 3.96 -22.88
C TYR A 9 -14.32 4.43 -22.23
N ASP A 10 -15.20 3.49 -21.92
CA ASP A 10 -16.48 3.73 -21.27
C ASP A 10 -16.34 3.61 -19.75
N ASP A 11 -16.35 4.75 -19.07
CA ASP A 11 -16.30 4.83 -17.59
C ASP A 11 -17.38 3.96 -16.94
N ALA A 12 -18.62 3.99 -17.44
CA ALA A 12 -19.73 3.27 -16.82
C ALA A 12 -19.54 1.76 -16.92
N ALA A 13 -19.11 1.27 -18.08
CA ALA A 13 -18.80 -0.15 -18.27
C ALA A 13 -17.63 -0.60 -17.40
N PHE A 14 -16.55 0.18 -17.33
CA PHE A 14 -15.38 -0.10 -16.51
C PHE A 14 -15.77 -0.21 -15.02
N PHE A 15 -16.45 0.80 -14.47
CA PHE A 15 -16.80 0.80 -13.05
C PHE A 15 -17.90 -0.21 -12.68
N ALA A 16 -18.82 -0.53 -13.60
CA ALA A 16 -19.77 -1.62 -13.39
C ALA A 16 -19.06 -2.97 -13.24
N ALA A 17 -18.03 -3.22 -14.07
CA ALA A 17 -17.21 -4.41 -13.95
C ALA A 17 -16.42 -4.42 -12.62
N MET A 18 -15.82 -3.29 -12.23
CA MET A 18 -15.10 -3.19 -10.95
C MET A 18 -16.00 -3.44 -9.72
N ALA A 19 -17.22 -2.90 -9.72
CA ALA A 19 -18.19 -3.11 -8.64
C ALA A 19 -18.53 -4.60 -8.44
N ASN A 20 -18.60 -5.39 -9.51
CA ASN A 20 -18.86 -6.83 -9.42
C ASN A 20 -17.74 -7.56 -8.65
N PHE A 21 -16.48 -7.21 -8.90
CA PHE A 21 -15.35 -7.80 -8.17
C PHE A 21 -15.30 -7.33 -6.71
N GLN A 22 -15.61 -6.06 -6.45
CA GLN A 22 -15.71 -5.55 -5.06
C GLN A 22 -16.78 -6.30 -4.25
N ALA A 23 -17.92 -6.61 -4.84
CA ALA A 23 -18.98 -7.35 -4.17
C ALA A 23 -18.53 -8.76 -3.76
N ALA A 24 -17.75 -9.43 -4.61
CA ALA A 24 -17.12 -10.71 -4.27
C ALA A 24 -16.07 -10.56 -3.15
N ALA A 25 -15.27 -9.48 -3.18
CA ALA A 25 -14.22 -9.21 -2.21
C ALA A 25 -14.73 -8.81 -0.80
N ARG A 26 -16.01 -8.45 -0.65
CA ARG A 26 -16.67 -8.15 0.64
C ARG A 26 -17.24 -9.38 1.36
N GLY A 27 -16.99 -10.59 0.85
CA GLY A 27 -17.49 -11.83 1.45
C GLY A 27 -17.03 -12.09 2.90
N PHE A 28 -15.96 -11.44 3.34
CA PHE A 28 -15.37 -11.64 4.67
C PHE A 28 -16.34 -11.33 5.83
N GLU A 29 -17.30 -10.43 5.63
CA GLU A 29 -18.26 -10.00 6.67
C GLU A 29 -19.17 -11.14 7.17
N LYS A 30 -19.17 -12.28 6.49
CA LYS A 30 -19.99 -13.46 6.83
C LYS A 30 -19.30 -14.42 7.80
N TYR A 31 -18.01 -14.25 8.03
CA TYR A 31 -17.18 -15.24 8.70
C TYR A 31 -16.57 -14.65 9.96
N ARG A 32 -16.79 -15.31 11.11
CA ARG A 32 -16.45 -14.76 12.42
C ARG A 32 -14.95 -14.52 12.56
N LEU A 33 -14.09 -15.35 11.95
CA LEU A 33 -12.63 -15.15 11.93
C LEU A 33 -12.27 -13.75 11.42
N TRP A 34 -12.99 -13.27 10.40
CA TRP A 34 -12.68 -12.01 9.73
C TRP A 34 -13.45 -10.81 10.30
N THR A 35 -14.44 -11.00 11.17
CA THR A 35 -15.32 -9.91 11.65
C THR A 35 -15.16 -9.51 13.11
N ASP A 36 -14.30 -10.12 13.91
CA ASP A 36 -14.22 -9.75 15.33
C ASP A 36 -13.62 -8.32 15.49
N HIS A 37 -14.49 -7.35 15.83
CA HIS A 37 -14.34 -5.92 15.53
C HIS A 37 -13.79 -5.07 16.68
N GLU A 38 -13.53 -5.61 17.87
CA GLU A 38 -13.08 -4.79 19.00
C GLU A 38 -11.59 -4.42 18.92
N ILE A 39 -10.77 -5.21 18.21
CA ILE A 39 -9.35 -4.91 17.91
C ILE A 39 -9.00 -5.22 16.44
N GLY A 40 -9.87 -5.93 15.70
CA GLY A 40 -9.53 -6.55 14.43
C GLY A 40 -8.58 -7.74 14.65
N PRO A 41 -8.69 -8.83 13.88
CA PRO A 41 -7.69 -9.88 13.96
C PRO A 41 -6.33 -9.27 13.60
N SER A 42 -5.34 -9.43 14.48
CA SER A 42 -3.95 -9.23 14.05
C SER A 42 -3.71 -10.31 13.01
N THR A 43 -3.44 -9.90 11.77
CA THR A 43 -3.31 -10.83 10.65
C THR A 43 -1.99 -10.57 9.97
N GLN A 44 -1.22 -11.63 9.80
CA GLN A 44 -0.02 -11.62 8.98
C GLN A 44 -0.23 -12.53 7.79
N PHE A 45 0.11 -12.03 6.61
CA PHE A 45 0.10 -12.80 5.39
C PHE A 45 1.54 -12.96 4.92
N ASP A 46 1.88 -14.12 4.37
CA ASP A 46 3.14 -14.34 3.65
C ASP A 46 2.87 -15.05 2.32
N SER A 47 3.90 -15.55 1.65
CA SER A 47 3.75 -16.29 0.39
C SER A 47 3.18 -17.70 0.55
N THR A 48 3.06 -18.20 1.79
CA THR A 48 2.64 -19.56 2.12
C THR A 48 1.28 -19.64 2.78
N GLY A 49 0.76 -18.53 3.31
CA GLY A 49 -0.50 -18.55 4.03
C GLY A 49 -0.82 -17.29 4.82
N ALA A 50 -1.53 -17.49 5.93
CA ALA A 50 -1.84 -16.47 6.91
C ALA A 50 -1.67 -16.98 8.35
N GLU A 51 -1.30 -16.07 9.23
CA GLU A 51 -1.34 -16.23 10.67
C GLU A 51 -2.33 -15.21 11.23
N VAL A 52 -3.31 -15.69 12.02
CA VAL A 52 -4.40 -14.87 12.52
C VAL A 52 -4.55 -15.07 14.02
N TRP A 53 -4.55 -13.97 14.77
CA TRP A 53 -4.85 -13.95 16.19
C TRP A 53 -6.24 -13.37 16.42
N TYR A 54 -7.14 -14.11 17.09
CA TYR A 54 -8.55 -13.78 17.20
C TYR A 54 -9.14 -14.06 18.60
N GLY A 55 -10.27 -13.42 18.91
CA GLY A 55 -10.93 -13.48 20.22
C GLY A 55 -10.38 -12.48 21.23
N ALA A 56 -11.21 -12.08 22.20
CA ALA A 56 -10.87 -11.02 23.17
C ALA A 56 -10.21 -11.54 24.47
N ALA A 57 -10.59 -12.72 24.96
CA ALA A 57 -9.96 -13.44 26.08
C ALA A 57 -10.67 -14.80 26.35
N PRO A 58 -9.95 -15.95 26.37
CA PRO A 58 -8.57 -16.07 25.92
C PRO A 58 -8.48 -15.74 24.42
N GLU A 59 -7.31 -15.27 24.01
CA GLU A 59 -7.00 -15.10 22.59
C GLU A 59 -6.58 -16.44 22.00
N TYR A 60 -6.92 -16.66 20.73
CA TYR A 60 -6.60 -17.85 19.97
C TYR A 60 -5.74 -17.51 18.76
N TYR A 61 -4.99 -18.49 18.29
CA TYR A 61 -4.09 -18.38 17.14
C TYR A 61 -4.45 -19.41 16.08
N VAL A 62 -4.56 -19.00 14.81
CA VAL A 62 -4.70 -19.92 13.68
C VAL A 62 -3.64 -19.66 12.62
N ARG A 63 -3.00 -20.74 12.17
CA ARG A 63 -2.13 -20.76 10.99
C ARG A 63 -2.87 -21.44 9.84
N ILE A 64 -2.94 -20.77 8.69
CA ILE A 64 -3.64 -21.24 7.51
C ILE A 64 -2.64 -21.30 6.36
N VAL A 65 -2.35 -22.48 5.82
CA VAL A 65 -1.46 -22.64 4.65
C VAL A 65 -2.28 -22.51 3.37
N ASP A 66 -1.90 -21.62 2.44
CA ASP A 66 -2.63 -21.46 1.18
C ASP A 66 -2.45 -22.69 0.28
N ILE A 67 -3.52 -23.46 0.16
CA ILE A 67 -3.66 -24.52 -0.83
C ILE A 67 -4.96 -24.24 -1.59
N PRO A 68 -4.88 -23.76 -2.85
CA PRO A 68 -6.05 -23.49 -3.66
C PRO A 68 -7.00 -24.69 -3.76
N ASP A 69 -8.30 -24.41 -3.82
CA ASP A 69 -9.38 -25.41 -3.95
C ASP A 69 -9.50 -26.41 -2.78
N LYS A 70 -8.89 -26.09 -1.64
CA LYS A 70 -8.99 -26.81 -0.36
C LYS A 70 -9.58 -25.93 0.74
N LEU A 71 -9.96 -26.52 1.87
CA LEU A 71 -10.50 -25.77 3.01
C LEU A 71 -9.62 -24.57 3.39
N SER A 72 -8.32 -24.75 3.55
CA SER A 72 -7.39 -23.68 3.91
C SER A 72 -7.39 -22.53 2.90
N GLY A 73 -7.34 -22.83 1.60
CA GLY A 73 -7.40 -21.82 0.53
C GLY A 73 -8.77 -21.16 0.40
N ASP A 74 -9.86 -21.86 0.70
CA ASP A 74 -11.22 -21.34 0.65
C ASP A 74 -11.51 -20.39 1.83
N ILE A 75 -10.93 -20.63 3.00
CA ILE A 75 -10.97 -19.68 4.14
C ILE A 75 -10.29 -18.37 3.75
N LEU A 76 -9.07 -18.45 3.19
CA LEU A 76 -8.30 -17.29 2.73
C LEU A 76 -9.00 -16.50 1.62
N ARG A 77 -9.88 -17.13 0.85
CA ARG A 77 -10.64 -16.54 -0.26
C ARG A 77 -12.07 -16.15 0.11
N TYR A 78 -12.43 -16.17 1.40
CA TYR A 78 -13.77 -15.83 1.89
C TYR A 78 -14.88 -16.69 1.28
N LYS A 79 -14.64 -17.98 1.14
CA LYS A 79 -15.66 -18.95 0.70
C LYS A 79 -16.21 -19.78 1.86
N CYS A 80 -15.46 -19.93 2.95
CA CYS A 80 -15.90 -20.57 4.18
C CYS A 80 -15.20 -19.97 5.40
N ASP A 81 -15.65 -20.39 6.58
CA ASP A 81 -15.07 -20.01 7.87
C ASP A 81 -14.13 -21.10 8.40
N ILE A 82 -13.40 -20.81 9.49
CA ILE A 82 -12.67 -21.85 10.20
C ILE A 82 -13.63 -22.92 10.76
N PRO A 83 -13.23 -24.20 10.75
CA PRO A 83 -14.11 -25.31 11.11
C PRO A 83 -14.42 -25.39 12.61
N GLN A 84 -13.55 -24.83 13.45
CA GLN A 84 -13.68 -24.84 14.90
C GLN A 84 -13.23 -23.49 15.47
N TYR A 85 -13.95 -23.03 16.48
CA TYR A 85 -13.64 -21.83 17.23
C TYR A 85 -13.10 -22.16 18.62
N ASP A 86 -12.61 -21.14 19.29
CA ASP A 86 -12.23 -21.19 20.70
C ASP A 86 -11.11 -22.22 21.02
N CYS A 87 -10.18 -22.39 20.07
CA CYS A 87 -8.96 -23.19 20.17
C CYS A 87 -7.90 -22.66 19.20
N ASN A 88 -6.65 -23.08 19.31
CA ASN A 88 -5.62 -22.72 18.33
C ASN A 88 -5.53 -23.79 17.24
N LEU A 89 -5.38 -23.38 15.98
CA LEU A 89 -5.44 -24.30 14.84
C LEU A 89 -4.26 -24.14 13.87
N GLU A 90 -3.82 -25.24 13.28
CA GLU A 90 -3.10 -25.26 12.00
C GLU A 90 -3.98 -25.93 10.95
N ILE A 91 -4.20 -25.25 9.83
CA ILE A 91 -5.04 -25.72 8.72
C ILE A 91 -4.19 -25.83 7.46
N ILE A 92 -4.02 -27.05 6.96
CA ILE A 92 -3.21 -27.36 5.78
C ILE A 92 -4.04 -28.16 4.79
N GLY A 93 -4.48 -27.51 3.71
CA GLY A 93 -5.40 -28.14 2.77
C GLY A 93 -6.74 -28.41 3.45
N ASP A 94 -7.11 -29.69 3.56
CA ASP A 94 -8.35 -30.13 4.22
C ASP A 94 -8.12 -30.59 5.67
N ASP A 95 -6.86 -30.71 6.09
CA ASP A 95 -6.48 -31.20 7.42
C ASP A 95 -6.46 -30.08 8.46
N VAL A 96 -6.93 -30.38 9.67
CA VAL A 96 -7.10 -29.42 10.77
C VAL A 96 -6.47 -30.01 12.03
N TYR A 97 -5.53 -29.28 12.63
CA TYR A 97 -4.81 -29.70 13.83
C TYR A 97 -4.98 -28.68 14.94
N GLU A 98 -5.28 -29.13 16.16
CA GLU A 98 -5.16 -28.29 17.35
C GLU A 98 -3.68 -28.13 17.70
N ILE A 99 -3.24 -26.90 17.95
CA ILE A 99 -1.83 -26.56 18.19
C ILE A 99 -1.64 -25.74 19.47
N GLU A 100 -0.38 -25.55 19.86
CA GLU A 100 -0.03 -24.59 20.91
C GLU A 100 -0.23 -23.14 20.44
N TYR A 101 -0.55 -22.25 21.37
CA TYR A 101 -0.68 -20.83 21.08
C TYR A 101 0.67 -20.22 20.69
N LYS A 102 0.71 -19.51 19.56
CA LYS A 102 1.84 -18.66 19.17
C LYS A 102 1.57 -17.23 19.63
N PRO A 103 2.45 -16.58 20.40
CA PRO A 103 2.30 -15.17 20.74
C PRO A 103 2.32 -14.26 19.51
N LYS A 104 1.54 -13.17 19.56
CA LYS A 104 1.65 -12.08 18.59
C LYS A 104 3.09 -11.56 18.51
N PRO A 105 3.59 -11.23 17.31
CA PRO A 105 4.82 -10.46 17.18
C PRO A 105 4.71 -9.14 17.94
N ALA A 106 5.82 -8.70 18.53
CA ALA A 106 5.85 -7.44 19.27
C ALA A 106 5.40 -6.27 18.38
N GLU A 107 4.60 -5.36 18.94
CA GLU A 107 4.25 -4.10 18.29
C GLU A 107 5.52 -3.27 17.99
N GLU A 108 5.41 -2.35 17.04
CA GLU A 108 6.54 -1.55 16.55
C GLU A 108 7.38 -0.92 17.68
N PRO A 109 8.73 -0.89 17.54
CA PRO A 109 9.58 -0.19 18.49
C PRO A 109 9.25 1.32 18.56
N SER A 110 9.69 1.97 19.64
CA SER A 110 9.28 3.34 20.01
C SER A 110 9.41 4.36 18.87
N ARG A 111 8.45 5.29 18.82
CA ARG A 111 8.36 6.39 17.83
C ARG A 111 9.37 7.53 18.06
N GLU A 112 10.48 7.27 18.74
CA GLU A 112 11.50 8.28 19.00
C GLU A 112 12.28 8.61 17.73
N ILE A 113 12.75 9.86 17.63
CA ILE A 113 13.61 10.32 16.53
C ILE A 113 14.95 9.57 16.66
N GLU A 114 15.39 8.91 15.59
CA GLU A 114 16.73 8.31 15.55
C GLU A 114 17.82 9.37 15.79
N GLU A 115 18.85 9.02 16.57
CA GLU A 115 19.92 9.96 16.96
C GLU A 115 20.59 10.64 15.75
N ASP A 116 20.78 9.92 14.65
CA ASP A 116 21.40 10.41 13.41
C ASP A 116 20.50 11.37 12.60
N ALA A 117 19.20 11.37 12.87
CA ALA A 117 18.24 12.31 12.29
C ALA A 117 18.25 13.67 13.01
N LYS A 118 18.69 13.73 14.27
CA LYS A 118 18.66 14.96 15.09
C LYS A 118 19.49 16.09 14.50
N GLU A 119 20.66 15.79 13.97
CA GLU A 119 21.54 16.79 13.35
C GLU A 119 20.83 17.52 12.20
N LEU A 120 20.30 16.76 11.22
CA LEU A 120 19.52 17.33 10.11
C LEU A 120 18.27 18.03 10.60
N PHE A 121 17.57 17.45 11.57
CA PHE A 121 16.37 18.02 12.14
C PHE A 121 16.62 19.43 12.69
N HIS A 122 17.74 19.65 13.39
CA HIS A 122 18.08 20.97 13.94
C HIS A 122 18.34 22.04 12.87
N THR A 123 18.70 21.65 11.64
CA THR A 123 18.87 22.58 10.52
C THR A 123 17.56 23.09 9.92
N LEU A 124 16.43 22.42 10.22
CA LEU A 124 15.12 22.81 9.70
C LEU A 124 14.65 24.14 10.33
N PRO A 125 14.01 25.02 9.56
CA PRO A 125 13.49 26.28 10.07
C PRO A 125 12.38 26.05 11.11
N LEU A 126 12.30 26.92 12.10
CA LEU A 126 11.20 26.93 13.06
C LEU A 126 9.94 27.51 12.42
N ILE A 127 8.86 26.74 12.45
CA ILE A 127 7.56 27.11 11.90
C ILE A 127 6.59 27.37 13.04
N VAL A 128 5.92 28.53 13.00
CA VAL A 128 4.80 28.82 13.90
C VAL A 128 3.61 27.95 13.48
N TYR A 129 3.31 26.94 14.29
CA TYR A 129 2.30 25.95 13.95
C TYR A 129 0.87 26.52 14.02
N ASP A 130 0.30 26.79 12.85
CA ASP A 130 -1.14 26.97 12.65
C ASP A 130 -1.84 25.65 12.28
N LYS A 131 -2.69 25.12 13.17
CA LYS A 131 -3.45 23.87 12.94
C LYS A 131 -4.42 23.90 11.74
N THR A 132 -4.79 25.10 11.27
CA THR A 132 -5.69 25.28 10.12
C THR A 132 -4.94 25.22 8.79
N GLN A 133 -3.64 25.55 8.80
CA GLN A 133 -2.77 25.57 7.62
C GLN A 133 -1.77 24.43 7.60
N HIS A 134 -1.51 23.81 8.75
CA HIS A 134 -0.45 22.82 8.90
C HIS A 134 -0.94 21.47 9.43
N PHE A 135 -0.13 20.47 9.12
CA PHE A 135 -0.08 19.18 9.75
C PHE A 135 1.33 19.01 10.36
N ALA A 136 1.42 18.43 11.56
CA ALA A 136 2.70 18.14 12.18
C ALA A 136 2.75 16.69 12.70
N LYS A 137 3.87 16.02 12.47
CA LYS A 137 4.14 14.67 12.98
C LYS A 137 5.59 14.55 13.49
N PRO A 138 5.89 13.59 14.38
CA PRO A 138 7.28 13.31 14.76
C PRO A 138 8.14 13.04 13.52
N ALA A 139 9.41 13.43 13.57
CA ALA A 139 10.40 12.87 12.65
C ALA A 139 10.67 11.42 13.06
N HIS A 140 10.93 10.54 12.10
CA HIS A 140 11.27 9.15 12.42
C HIS A 140 12.67 8.76 12.01
N THR A 141 13.11 9.22 10.83
CA THR A 141 14.40 8.79 10.26
C THR A 141 15.14 9.95 9.63
N ARG A 142 16.47 9.82 9.57
CA ARG A 142 17.32 10.74 8.82
C ARG A 142 16.93 10.77 7.33
N ARG A 143 16.68 9.58 6.76
CA ARG A 143 16.27 9.39 5.36
C ARG A 143 15.02 10.20 5.02
N GLU A 144 14.01 10.21 5.87
CA GLU A 144 12.78 11.00 5.66
C GLU A 144 13.10 12.47 5.38
N ILE A 145 13.93 13.08 6.24
CA ILE A 145 14.29 14.50 6.13
C ILE A 145 15.13 14.74 4.87
N GLU A 146 16.10 13.86 4.57
CA GLU A 146 16.96 14.01 3.39
C GLU A 146 16.17 13.95 2.08
N VAL A 147 15.27 12.98 1.94
CA VAL A 147 14.45 12.81 0.73
C VAL A 147 13.52 14.01 0.56
N LEU A 148 12.85 14.45 1.64
CA LEU A 148 11.98 15.63 1.60
C LEU A 148 12.71 16.91 1.19
N LEU A 149 13.94 17.11 1.68
CA LEU A 149 14.75 18.27 1.32
C LEU A 149 15.23 18.21 -0.13
N LYS A 150 15.66 17.04 -0.62
CA LYS A 150 16.13 16.85 -2.00
C LYS A 150 15.01 16.94 -3.04
N CYS A 151 13.79 16.55 -2.67
CA CYS A 151 12.63 16.58 -3.56
C CYS A 151 11.81 17.90 -3.47
N ARG A 152 12.31 18.90 -2.74
CA ARG A 152 11.61 20.18 -2.55
C ARG A 152 11.34 20.86 -3.89
N GLY A 153 10.13 21.41 -4.03
CA GLY A 153 9.67 22.11 -5.22
C GLY A 153 8.93 21.23 -6.22
N SER A 154 8.89 19.91 -6.02
CA SER A 154 7.99 19.04 -6.77
C SER A 154 6.53 19.28 -6.36
N PRO A 155 5.60 19.50 -7.30
CA PRO A 155 4.18 19.66 -6.99
C PRO A 155 3.52 18.33 -6.56
N HIS A 156 4.18 17.20 -6.80
CA HIS A 156 3.65 15.85 -6.53
C HIS A 156 4.25 15.19 -5.30
N ILE A 157 5.07 15.90 -4.52
CA ILE A 157 5.68 15.40 -3.27
C ILE A 157 5.38 16.40 -2.16
N ILE A 158 5.01 15.90 -0.99
CA ILE A 158 4.70 16.74 0.16
C ILE A 158 5.88 17.63 0.54
N GLU A 159 5.62 18.93 0.70
CA GLU A 159 6.66 19.88 1.07
C GLU A 159 6.93 19.86 2.58
N LEU A 160 8.19 19.64 2.96
CA LEU A 160 8.64 19.86 4.33
C LEU A 160 8.91 21.36 4.56
N LEU A 161 8.01 21.99 5.32
CA LEU A 161 8.09 23.41 5.65
C LEU A 161 9.17 23.68 6.70
N GLY A 162 9.32 22.78 7.68
CA GLY A 162 10.29 22.92 8.74
C GLY A 162 9.92 22.09 9.96
N ARG A 163 10.14 22.65 11.15
CA ARG A 163 9.85 21.99 12.42
C ARG A 163 9.20 22.89 13.47
N THR A 164 8.53 22.28 14.43
CA THR A 164 8.06 22.93 15.65
C THR A 164 9.15 23.00 16.72
N GLU A 165 8.91 23.80 17.77
CA GLU A 165 9.80 23.86 18.95
C GLU A 165 9.88 22.51 19.69
N ASP A 166 8.78 21.77 19.73
CA ASP A 166 8.66 20.48 20.42
C ASP A 166 9.08 19.27 19.57
N GLY A 167 9.79 19.49 18.46
CA GLY A 167 10.46 18.40 17.77
C GLY A 167 9.65 17.69 16.68
N ARG A 168 8.63 18.33 16.09
CA ARG A 168 7.80 17.73 15.02
C ARG A 168 8.11 18.34 13.66
N LEU A 169 8.08 17.54 12.60
CA LEU A 169 8.11 17.99 11.21
C LEU A 169 6.78 18.63 10.84
N VAL A 170 6.83 19.75 10.13
CA VAL A 170 5.66 20.55 9.74
C VAL A 170 5.47 20.52 8.22
N TYR A 171 4.23 20.29 7.81
CA TYR A 171 3.80 20.14 6.42
C TYR A 171 2.55 21.01 6.16
N PRO A 172 2.25 21.37 4.90
CA PRO A 172 0.98 21.97 4.54
C PRO A 172 -0.20 21.04 4.88
N ARG A 173 -1.32 21.61 5.30
CA ARG A 173 -2.55 20.87 5.55
C ARG A 173 -3.34 20.69 4.26
N TYR A 174 -3.65 19.45 3.93
CA TYR A 174 -4.56 19.10 2.84
C TYR A 174 -5.97 18.92 3.41
N PRO A 175 -6.97 19.71 2.99
CA PRO A 175 -8.34 19.63 3.51
C PRO A 175 -8.97 18.25 3.26
N GLU A 176 -8.65 17.66 2.12
CA GLU A 176 -9.03 16.29 1.74
C GLU A 176 -7.94 15.32 2.21
N GLY A 177 -7.89 15.07 3.53
CA GLY A 177 -6.90 14.19 4.14
C GLY A 177 -7.08 12.69 3.83
N ASN A 178 -8.04 12.33 2.97
CA ASN A 178 -8.30 10.94 2.59
C ASN A 178 -8.48 10.87 1.07
N PHE A 179 -7.41 10.51 0.37
CA PHE A 179 -7.40 10.38 -1.09
C PHE A 179 -8.47 9.41 -1.61
N LEU A 180 -8.79 8.33 -0.89
CA LEU A 180 -9.87 7.42 -1.33
C LEU A 180 -11.25 8.11 -1.40
N LEU A 181 -11.51 9.10 -0.54
CA LEU A 181 -12.74 9.89 -0.63
C LEU A 181 -12.75 10.78 -1.88
N THR A 182 -11.60 11.38 -2.22
CA THR A 182 -11.41 12.15 -3.45
C THR A 182 -11.64 11.24 -4.67
N VAL A 183 -11.02 10.07 -4.68
CA VAL A 183 -11.19 9.06 -5.72
C VAL A 183 -12.67 8.68 -5.88
N TYR A 184 -13.37 8.38 -4.78
CA TYR A 184 -14.79 8.02 -4.81
C TYR A 184 -15.69 9.13 -5.37
N ARG A 185 -15.38 10.40 -5.11
CA ARG A 185 -16.18 11.55 -5.56
C ARG A 185 -15.95 11.90 -7.03
N ASN A 186 -14.72 11.73 -7.50
CA ASN A 186 -14.28 12.19 -8.81
C ASN A 186 -13.87 11.02 -9.72
N PHE A 187 -14.46 9.84 -9.56
CA PHE A 187 -13.97 8.63 -10.20
C PHE A 187 -14.25 8.61 -11.71
N SER A 188 -13.19 8.62 -12.50
CA SER A 188 -13.21 8.45 -13.97
C SER A 188 -11.90 7.86 -14.44
N ILE A 189 -11.89 7.18 -15.59
CA ILE A 189 -10.65 6.68 -16.21
C ILE A 189 -9.66 7.83 -16.44
N ALA A 190 -10.17 8.99 -16.86
CA ALA A 190 -9.35 10.19 -17.07
C ALA A 190 -8.68 10.70 -15.78
N ASN A 191 -9.39 10.70 -14.65
CA ASN A 191 -8.81 11.11 -13.37
C ASN A 191 -7.84 10.07 -12.83
N ILE A 192 -8.12 8.77 -12.95
CA ILE A 192 -7.18 7.71 -12.59
C ILE A 192 -5.87 7.89 -13.38
N LYS A 193 -5.95 8.06 -14.70
CA LYS A 193 -4.79 8.37 -15.55
C LYS A 193 -4.03 9.60 -15.04
N ARG A 194 -4.72 10.71 -14.77
CA ARG A 194 -4.09 11.95 -14.29
C ARG A 194 -3.39 11.76 -12.95
N TRP A 195 -4.02 11.09 -11.99
CA TRP A 195 -3.38 10.79 -10.70
C TRP A 195 -2.16 9.89 -10.89
N MET A 196 -2.26 8.85 -11.71
CA MET A 196 -1.13 7.95 -11.97
C MET A 196 0.04 8.66 -12.65
N LEU A 197 -0.20 9.60 -13.56
CA LEU A 197 0.85 10.44 -14.14
C LEU A 197 1.54 11.30 -13.07
N GLY A 198 0.79 11.94 -12.17
CA GLY A 198 1.38 12.69 -11.06
C GLY A 198 2.17 11.82 -10.08
N ILE A 199 1.70 10.59 -9.83
CA ILE A 199 2.43 9.60 -9.02
C ILE A 199 3.75 9.20 -9.71
N VAL A 200 3.74 8.97 -11.02
CA VAL A 200 4.95 8.69 -11.81
C VAL A 200 5.94 9.85 -11.71
N ASP A 201 5.49 11.09 -11.91
CA ASP A 201 6.36 12.29 -11.83
C ASP A 201 7.00 12.46 -10.43
N ALA A 202 6.26 12.13 -9.36
CA ALA A 202 6.81 12.09 -8.01
C ALA A 202 7.89 11.02 -7.85
N ILE A 203 7.64 9.80 -8.33
CA ILE A 203 8.60 8.69 -8.23
C ILE A 203 9.85 9.01 -9.06
N GLU A 204 9.72 9.59 -10.25
CA GLU A 204 10.85 10.06 -11.06
C GLU A 204 11.71 11.06 -10.29
N THR A 205 11.08 12.01 -9.58
CA THR A 205 11.78 12.98 -8.74
C THR A 205 12.57 12.29 -7.61
N ILE A 206 11.97 11.29 -6.95
CA ILE A 206 12.59 10.53 -5.86
C ILE A 206 13.78 9.71 -6.39
N HIS A 207 13.62 9.05 -7.55
CA HIS A 207 14.67 8.28 -8.21
C HIS A 207 15.84 9.16 -8.63
N ALA A 208 15.55 10.34 -9.19
CA ALA A 208 16.58 11.33 -9.55
C ALA A 208 17.36 11.84 -8.33
N ALA A 209 16.75 11.87 -7.14
CA ALA A 209 17.43 12.19 -5.88
C ALA A 209 18.28 11.03 -5.32
N GLY A 210 18.26 9.86 -5.97
CA GLY A 210 19.01 8.66 -5.59
C GLY A 210 18.32 7.76 -4.57
N TYR A 211 16.99 7.87 -4.42
CA TYR A 211 16.21 7.06 -3.47
C TYR A 211 15.10 6.29 -4.19
N THR A 212 14.53 5.31 -3.50
CA THR A 212 13.29 4.62 -3.86
C THR A 212 12.14 5.05 -2.96
N TYR A 213 10.89 4.97 -3.41
CA TYR A 213 9.70 5.39 -2.66
C TYR A 213 9.24 4.35 -1.65
N ARG A 214 9.15 3.06 -2.00
CA ARG A 214 8.87 1.91 -1.11
C ARG A 214 7.50 1.87 -0.41
N GLY A 215 6.78 2.99 -0.26
CA GLY A 215 5.55 3.11 0.53
C GLY A 215 4.26 3.20 -0.31
N PHE A 216 3.92 2.15 -1.07
CA PHE A 216 2.76 2.17 -1.97
C PHE A 216 1.45 1.86 -1.24
N CYS A 217 0.84 2.88 -0.63
CA CYS A 217 -0.50 2.80 -0.06
C CYS A 217 -1.35 4.01 -0.48
N THR A 218 -2.66 3.80 -0.65
CA THR A 218 -3.59 4.90 -0.96
C THR A 218 -3.73 5.90 0.19
N THR A 219 -3.34 5.52 1.41
CA THR A 219 -3.28 6.44 2.57
C THR A 219 -2.10 7.40 2.51
N ASP A 220 -1.09 7.09 1.70
CA ASP A 220 0.09 7.93 1.52
C ASP A 220 -0.07 8.95 0.39
N LEU A 221 -1.25 9.01 -0.23
CA LEU A 221 -1.62 9.97 -1.26
C LEU A 221 -2.52 11.06 -0.67
N LEU A 222 -2.34 12.30 -1.12
CA LEU A 222 -3.15 13.46 -0.76
C LEU A 222 -3.55 14.26 -2.00
N GLY A 223 -4.64 15.01 -1.88
CA GLY A 223 -5.07 15.95 -2.94
C GLY A 223 -5.70 15.26 -4.16
N ASP A 224 -6.22 16.09 -5.05
CA ASP A 224 -6.80 15.66 -6.33
C ASP A 224 -5.93 16.15 -7.49
N ASP A 225 -5.68 17.45 -7.53
CA ASP A 225 -4.89 18.12 -8.58
C ASP A 225 -4.02 19.24 -7.98
N PRO A 226 -2.70 19.04 -7.85
CA PRO A 226 -1.99 17.78 -8.08
C PRO A 226 -2.31 16.72 -7.01
N VAL A 227 -2.17 15.44 -7.37
CA VAL A 227 -1.97 14.37 -6.38
C VAL A 227 -0.57 14.49 -5.78
N VAL A 228 -0.46 14.24 -4.48
CA VAL A 228 0.76 14.47 -3.69
C VAL A 228 1.13 13.21 -2.89
N LEU A 229 2.35 12.72 -3.09
CA LEU A 229 2.92 11.60 -2.34
C LEU A 229 3.45 12.07 -0.99
N THR A 230 3.27 11.24 0.03
CA THR A 230 3.71 11.49 1.40
C THR A 230 4.54 10.33 1.94
N ASN A 231 4.78 10.30 3.26
CA ASN A 231 5.39 9.15 3.95
C ASN A 231 6.75 8.68 3.39
N LEU A 232 7.65 9.62 3.10
CA LEU A 232 8.98 9.33 2.52
C LEU A 232 9.99 8.71 3.49
N GLY A 233 9.60 8.38 4.73
CA GLY A 233 10.50 7.76 5.72
C GLY A 233 10.68 6.24 5.51
N CYS A 234 9.60 5.54 5.17
CA CYS A 234 9.54 4.14 4.69
C CYS A 234 10.31 3.07 5.51
N ARG A 235 10.74 3.38 6.73
CA ARG A 235 11.49 2.48 7.64
C ARG A 235 10.80 1.13 7.84
N TYR A 236 9.48 1.15 7.83
CA TYR A 236 8.63 0.00 8.11
C TYR A 236 7.90 -0.49 6.85
N ALA A 237 8.43 -0.27 5.65
CA ALA A 237 7.77 -0.71 4.42
C ALA A 237 7.35 -2.20 4.46
N LYS A 238 8.12 -3.09 5.12
CA LYS A 238 7.74 -4.50 5.33
C LYS A 238 6.60 -4.74 6.35
N GLN A 239 6.41 -3.84 7.32
CA GLN A 239 5.39 -3.96 8.37
C GLN A 239 4.10 -3.18 8.04
N MET A 240 4.24 -2.09 7.29
CA MET A 240 3.17 -1.19 6.87
C MET A 240 2.62 -1.52 5.48
N ALA A 241 3.46 -1.98 4.55
CA ALA A 241 2.98 -2.59 3.33
C ALA A 241 2.60 -4.04 3.67
N PRO A 242 1.32 -4.43 3.56
CA PRO A 242 0.95 -5.83 3.54
C PRO A 242 1.78 -6.50 2.44
N VAL A 243 2.30 -7.68 2.75
CA VAL A 243 3.17 -8.52 1.91
C VAL A 243 2.79 -8.51 0.42
N ARG A 244 1.50 -8.37 0.11
CA ARG A 244 0.93 -8.24 -1.24
C ARG A 244 1.45 -7.07 -2.11
N TRP A 245 2.03 -6.02 -1.55
CA TRP A 245 2.58 -4.88 -2.33
C TRP A 245 4.10 -4.95 -2.47
N MET A 246 4.74 -5.91 -1.80
CA MET A 246 6.17 -6.11 -1.91
C MET A 246 6.47 -6.87 -3.19
N ALA A 247 7.50 -6.42 -3.90
CA ALA A 247 8.00 -7.14 -5.06
C ALA A 247 8.49 -8.55 -4.65
N PRO A 248 8.30 -9.60 -5.47
CA PRO A 248 8.61 -10.98 -5.10
C PRO A 248 10.05 -11.20 -4.59
N GLU A 249 11.02 -10.47 -5.15
CA GLU A 249 12.42 -10.50 -4.74
C GLU A 249 12.68 -10.00 -3.32
N LEU A 250 11.78 -9.17 -2.78
CA LEU A 250 11.85 -8.69 -1.39
C LEU A 250 11.25 -9.72 -0.43
N LEU A 251 10.23 -10.48 -0.89
CA LEU A 251 9.57 -11.53 -0.10
C LEU A 251 10.44 -12.76 0.09
N ALA A 252 11.35 -13.02 -0.85
CA ALA A 252 12.33 -14.10 -0.75
C ALA A 252 13.38 -13.87 0.36
N LYS A 253 13.36 -12.73 1.06
CA LYS A 253 14.34 -12.35 2.07
C LYS A 253 13.74 -12.32 3.47
N ASP A 254 14.40 -13.01 4.39
CA ASP A 254 14.06 -13.00 5.82
C ASP A 254 14.16 -11.57 6.38
N ASN A 255 15.23 -10.85 6.03
CA ASN A 255 15.45 -9.44 6.38
C ASN A 255 15.70 -8.62 5.11
N THR A 256 14.88 -7.59 4.92
CA THR A 256 15.03 -6.65 3.81
C THR A 256 15.84 -5.45 4.27
N GLU A 257 16.94 -5.16 3.59
CA GLU A 257 17.79 -4.00 3.84
C GLU A 257 17.50 -2.88 2.84
N ASP A 258 17.99 -1.68 3.13
CA ASP A 258 17.82 -0.50 2.26
C ASP A 258 18.32 -0.72 0.83
N ALA A 259 19.38 -1.51 0.67
CA ALA A 259 19.98 -1.84 -0.63
C ALA A 259 19.13 -2.79 -1.47
N ASP A 260 18.14 -3.45 -0.87
CA ASP A 260 17.26 -4.39 -1.57
C ASP A 260 16.18 -3.67 -2.37
N TYR A 261 15.84 -2.45 -1.97
CA TYR A 261 14.85 -1.63 -2.66
C TYR A 261 15.49 -0.97 -3.88
N THR A 262 15.02 -1.34 -5.05
CA THR A 262 15.48 -0.83 -6.34
C THR A 262 14.37 -0.07 -7.06
N VAL A 263 14.73 0.64 -8.14
CA VAL A 263 13.75 1.24 -9.06
C VAL A 263 12.71 0.21 -9.49
N ALA A 264 13.11 -1.03 -9.78
CA ALA A 264 12.20 -2.09 -10.19
C ALA A 264 11.21 -2.51 -9.09
N THR A 265 11.57 -2.39 -7.80
CA THR A 265 10.63 -2.64 -6.70
C THR A 265 9.57 -1.56 -6.60
N ASP A 266 9.90 -0.31 -6.93
CA ASP A 266 8.93 0.78 -7.01
C ASP A 266 7.98 0.63 -8.20
N ILE A 267 8.48 0.15 -9.35
CA ILE A 267 7.63 -0.16 -10.51
C ILE A 267 6.59 -1.23 -10.17
N TYR A 268 7.00 -2.27 -9.43
CA TYR A 268 6.06 -3.27 -8.95
C TYR A 268 4.97 -2.67 -8.06
N GLY A 269 5.39 -1.85 -7.08
CA GLY A 269 4.46 -1.11 -6.21
C GLY A 269 3.53 -0.17 -6.98
N LEU A 270 4.00 0.43 -8.08
CA LEU A 270 3.21 1.29 -8.96
C LEU A 270 2.05 0.54 -9.64
N GLY A 271 2.27 -0.72 -10.03
CA GLY A 271 1.18 -1.58 -10.51
C GLY A 271 0.10 -1.80 -9.44
N PHE A 272 0.52 -2.06 -8.20
CA PHE A 272 -0.42 -2.27 -7.10
C PHE A 272 -1.18 -1.01 -6.68
N ILE A 273 -0.54 0.16 -6.65
CA ILE A 273 -1.26 1.41 -6.36
C ILE A 273 -2.29 1.71 -7.46
N LEU A 274 -1.98 1.47 -8.73
CA LEU A 274 -2.94 1.60 -9.84
C LEU A 274 -4.17 0.71 -9.59
N LYS A 275 -3.95 -0.55 -9.23
CA LYS A 275 -5.01 -1.50 -8.89
C LYS A 275 -5.86 -1.03 -7.71
N LEU A 276 -5.24 -0.57 -6.63
CA LEU A 276 -5.95 -0.05 -5.46
C LEU A 276 -6.81 1.16 -5.79
N ILE A 277 -6.29 2.08 -6.62
CA ILE A 277 -7.04 3.26 -7.07
C ILE A 277 -8.23 2.82 -7.93
N CYS A 278 -8.02 1.96 -8.92
CA CYS A 278 -9.06 1.47 -9.84
C CYS A 278 -10.22 0.78 -9.13
N HIS A 279 -9.94 0.12 -8.01
CA HIS A 279 -10.97 -0.59 -7.29
C HIS A 279 -11.42 0.09 -5.99
N THR A 280 -10.92 1.26 -5.60
CA THR A 280 -11.38 2.04 -4.43
C THR A 280 -11.62 1.26 -3.13
N ASN A 281 -10.96 0.12 -2.99
CA ASN A 281 -11.16 -0.84 -1.92
C ASN A 281 -9.84 -1.58 -1.70
N ASN A 282 -9.81 -2.49 -0.75
CA ASN A 282 -8.66 -3.31 -0.50
C ASN A 282 -9.15 -4.63 0.12
N PRO A 283 -9.05 -5.77 -0.59
CA PRO A 283 -9.44 -7.03 0.01
C PRO A 283 -8.57 -7.25 1.24
N ARG A 284 -9.20 -7.61 2.36
CA ARG A 284 -8.48 -7.88 3.61
C ARG A 284 -7.47 -9.02 3.45
N SER A 285 -7.71 -9.94 2.52
CA SER A 285 -6.88 -11.11 2.23
C SER A 285 -6.29 -10.95 0.83
N PRO A 286 -4.98 -11.18 0.66
CA PRO A 286 -4.32 -11.10 -0.64
C PRO A 286 -4.65 -12.26 -1.58
N TYR A 287 -5.29 -13.32 -1.06
CA TYR A 287 -5.63 -14.52 -1.82
C TYR A 287 -6.91 -14.40 -2.62
N VAL A 288 -7.72 -13.38 -2.33
CA VAL A 288 -8.96 -13.09 -3.06
C VAL A 288 -8.62 -12.68 -4.48
N ASP A 289 -9.22 -13.38 -5.45
CA ASP A 289 -9.08 -13.01 -6.85
C ASP A 289 -9.72 -11.65 -7.11
N TRP A 290 -8.94 -10.78 -7.72
CA TRP A 290 -9.30 -9.39 -7.92
C TRP A 290 -8.60 -8.87 -9.16
N PRO A 291 -9.04 -9.24 -10.36
CA PRO A 291 -8.32 -8.95 -11.59
C PRO A 291 -8.33 -7.45 -11.90
N MET A 292 -7.33 -7.01 -12.64
CA MET A 292 -7.37 -5.75 -13.37
C MET A 292 -8.05 -5.97 -14.72
N ILE A 293 -8.70 -4.93 -15.23
CA ILE A 293 -9.40 -4.97 -16.51
C ILE A 293 -8.97 -3.77 -17.38
N PRO A 294 -9.20 -3.82 -18.71
CA PRO A 294 -8.93 -2.68 -19.59
C PRO A 294 -9.59 -1.40 -19.08
N PRO A 295 -8.93 -0.23 -19.18
CA PRO A 295 -7.69 -0.01 -19.94
C PRO A 295 -6.39 -0.23 -19.18
N PHE A 296 -6.46 -0.59 -17.90
CA PHE A 296 -5.32 -0.55 -16.98
C PHE A 296 -4.65 -1.91 -16.74
N ASP A 297 -5.24 -2.99 -17.24
CA ASP A 297 -4.73 -4.37 -17.14
C ASP A 297 -3.33 -4.51 -17.72
N GLY A 298 -3.09 -4.01 -18.95
CA GLY A 298 -1.76 -4.10 -19.58
C GLY A 298 -0.67 -3.39 -18.78
N ILE A 299 -0.98 -2.26 -18.16
CA ILE A 299 -0.03 -1.52 -17.30
C ILE A 299 0.24 -2.30 -16.01
N TYR A 300 -0.83 -2.81 -15.37
CA TYR A 300 -0.71 -3.62 -14.17
C TYR A 300 0.15 -4.86 -14.42
N ASP A 301 -0.13 -5.61 -15.47
CA ASP A 301 0.58 -6.83 -15.82
C ASP A 301 2.06 -6.53 -16.11
N ALA A 302 2.36 -5.48 -16.88
CA ALA A 302 3.74 -5.07 -17.16
C ALA A 302 4.50 -4.69 -15.89
N CYS A 303 3.89 -3.90 -15.00
CA CYS A 303 4.52 -3.47 -13.76
C CYS A 303 4.75 -4.62 -12.76
N THR A 304 3.84 -5.60 -12.73
CA THR A 304 3.82 -6.67 -11.72
C THR A 304 4.50 -7.97 -12.15
N GLN A 305 5.37 -7.91 -13.15
CA GLN A 305 6.19 -9.06 -13.57
C GLN A 305 7.05 -9.59 -12.40
N ALA A 306 7.11 -10.93 -12.29
CA ALA A 306 7.84 -11.59 -11.21
C ALA A 306 9.35 -11.31 -11.28
N ASN A 307 9.92 -11.32 -12.48
CA ASN A 307 11.31 -10.97 -12.72
C ASN A 307 11.46 -9.44 -12.80
N PRO A 308 12.30 -8.81 -11.95
CA PRO A 308 12.50 -7.36 -11.95
C PRO A 308 12.99 -6.79 -13.28
N ALA A 309 13.73 -7.58 -14.07
CA ALA A 309 14.26 -7.14 -15.36
C ALA A 309 13.21 -7.03 -16.47
N ASP A 310 12.05 -7.67 -16.30
CA ASP A 310 10.95 -7.66 -17.28
C ASP A 310 9.95 -6.52 -17.02
N ARG A 311 10.16 -5.75 -15.93
CA ARG A 311 9.32 -4.60 -15.58
C ARG A 311 9.72 -3.37 -16.41
N PRO A 312 8.76 -2.52 -16.81
CA PRO A 312 9.03 -1.32 -17.59
C PRO A 312 9.79 -0.25 -16.78
N SER A 313 10.41 0.68 -17.49
CA SER A 313 10.87 1.94 -16.94
C SER A 313 9.70 2.91 -16.64
N LEU A 314 9.91 3.92 -15.80
CA LEU A 314 8.90 4.97 -15.54
C LEU A 314 8.46 5.69 -16.82
N ALA A 315 9.40 5.93 -17.76
CA ALA A 315 9.10 6.53 -19.05
C ALA A 315 8.16 5.66 -19.91
N GLU A 316 8.36 4.35 -19.90
CA GLU A 316 7.46 3.41 -20.59
C GLU A 316 6.09 3.35 -19.91
N VAL A 317 6.02 3.32 -18.57
CA VAL A 317 4.74 3.39 -17.85
C VAL A 317 4.00 4.69 -18.17
N LYS A 318 4.71 5.81 -18.21
CA LYS A 318 4.15 7.12 -18.58
C LYS A 318 3.56 7.10 -19.99
N ALA A 319 4.28 6.54 -20.96
CA ALA A 319 3.79 6.38 -22.32
C ALA A 319 2.52 5.49 -22.38
N MET A 320 2.51 4.36 -21.66
CA MET A 320 1.32 3.50 -21.57
C MET A 320 0.12 4.24 -20.97
N LEU A 321 0.33 5.03 -19.91
CA LEU A 321 -0.72 5.87 -19.32
C LEU A 321 -1.21 6.95 -20.29
N GLU A 322 -0.32 7.57 -21.06
CA GLU A 322 -0.66 8.59 -22.06
C GLU A 322 -1.49 8.04 -23.23
N ASP A 323 -1.32 6.76 -23.56
CA ASP A 323 -2.08 6.06 -24.61
C ASP A 323 -3.51 5.65 -24.21
N ILE A 324 -3.82 5.64 -22.90
CA ILE A 324 -5.19 5.43 -22.37
C ILE A 324 -6.08 6.65 -22.65
#